data_AF-A0A2E6H5Z1-F1
#
_entry.id   AF-A0A2E6H5Z1-F1
#
_cell.length_a   1.000
_cell.length_b   1.000
_cell.length_c   1.000
_cell.angle_alpha   90.00
_cell.angle_beta   90.00
_cell.angle_gamma   90.00
#
_symmetry.space_group_name_H-M   'P 1'
#
loop_
_entity.id
_entity.type
_entity.pdbx_description
1 polymer ?
#
loop_
_entity_poly.entity_id
_entity_poly.type
_entity_poly.pdbx_seq_one_letter_code
_entity_poly.pdbx_strand_id
1 'polypeptide(L)'
;MTTIAKKFKDKFTKKVFACPNCSKQLRVPIRPGKVLMVTCTRCSGQIQLSFKSPLSELFSWEKGRPFSYNFRMFSWRFKGLPMQFKISLLLQLIIMAWMIQLLAGMLMAPKTPSVEPTTPKADYVRKI
;
A
#
# COMPACT_ATOMS: atom_id res chain seq x y z
N MET A 1 0.13 -3.19 36.27
CA MET A 1 0.89 -2.22 35.45
C MET A 1 0.51 -2.37 33.98
N THR A 2 -0.42 -1.56 33.47
CA THR A 2 -0.77 -1.56 32.04
C THR A 2 0.29 -0.79 31.27
N THR A 3 1.08 -1.51 30.47
CA THR A 3 2.12 -0.97 29.58
C THR A 3 1.57 0.19 28.74
N ILE A 4 2.36 1.25 28.62
CA ILE A 4 2.04 2.48 27.87
C ILE A 4 1.56 2.15 26.44
N ALA A 5 2.09 1.08 25.84
CA ALA A 5 1.64 0.54 24.56
C ALA A 5 0.14 0.17 24.50
N LYS A 6 -0.46 -0.36 25.58
CA LYS A 6 -1.91 -0.66 25.63
C LYS A 6 -2.76 0.61 25.57
N LYS A 7 -2.35 1.68 26.28
CA LYS A 7 -3.05 2.97 26.26
C LYS A 7 -3.04 3.63 24.88
N PHE A 8 -1.94 3.52 24.13
CA PHE A 8 -1.87 4.03 22.76
C PHE A 8 -2.73 3.21 21.79
N LYS A 9 -2.74 1.87 21.92
CA LYS A 9 -3.56 1.00 21.07
C LYS A 9 -5.06 1.25 21.28
N ASP A 10 -5.51 1.51 22.50
CA ASP A 10 -6.94 1.76 22.81
C ASP A 10 -7.47 3.10 22.29
N LYS A 11 -6.63 4.15 22.19
CA LYS A 11 -7.06 5.47 21.69
C LYS A 11 -7.30 5.49 20.19
N PHE A 12 -6.48 4.77 19.41
CA PHE A 12 -6.60 4.75 17.95
C PHE A 12 -7.53 3.66 17.41
N THR A 13 -7.94 2.71 18.25
CA THR A 13 -8.82 1.61 17.83
C THR A 13 -10.30 1.87 18.06
N LYS A 14 -10.69 2.98 18.72
CA LYS A 14 -12.09 3.29 19.05
C LYS A 14 -12.45 4.69 18.59
N LYS A 15 -13.55 4.83 17.83
CA LYS A 15 -14.11 6.12 17.43
C LYS A 15 -15.35 6.42 18.29
N VAL A 16 -15.47 7.66 18.76
CA VAL A 16 -16.68 8.15 19.41
C VAL A 16 -17.62 8.66 18.33
N PHE A 17 -18.89 8.24 18.36
CA PHE A 17 -19.92 8.73 17.46
C PHE A 17 -21.19 9.07 18.26
N ALA A 18 -22.00 9.99 17.76
CA ALA A 18 -23.29 10.32 18.34
C ALA A 18 -24.40 9.48 17.68
N CYS A 19 -25.24 8.84 18.49
CA CYS A 19 -26.41 8.13 17.98
C CYS A 19 -27.37 9.12 17.28
N PRO A 20 -27.86 8.83 16.06
CA PRO A 20 -28.75 9.74 15.33
C PRO A 20 -30.12 9.91 15.99
N ASN A 21 -30.60 8.91 16.72
CA ASN A 21 -31.94 8.94 17.33
C ASN A 21 -31.97 9.63 18.70
N CYS A 22 -30.89 9.55 19.49
CA CYS A 22 -30.90 10.01 20.88
C CYS A 22 -29.66 10.81 21.29
N SER A 23 -28.79 11.14 20.32
CA SER A 23 -27.56 11.93 20.45
C SER A 23 -26.55 11.42 21.49
N LYS A 24 -26.75 10.23 22.05
CA LYS A 24 -25.84 9.66 23.05
C LYS A 24 -24.53 9.25 22.38
N GLN A 25 -23.42 9.59 23.02
CA GLN A 25 -22.09 9.20 22.55
C GLN A 25 -21.86 7.70 22.77
N LEU A 26 -21.42 7.02 21.72
CA LEU A 26 -21.12 5.60 21.69
C LEU A 26 -19.67 5.43 21.23
N ARG A 27 -18.93 4.51 21.88
CA ARG A 27 -17.54 4.19 21.53
C ARG A 27 -17.54 2.88 20.76
N VAL A 28 -17.13 2.91 19.50
CA VAL A 28 -17.15 1.74 18.61
C VAL A 28 -15.73 1.43 18.15
N PRO A 29 -15.32 0.15 18.12
CA PRO A 29 -14.05 -0.24 17.52
C PRO A 29 -14.02 0.10 16.02
N ILE A 30 -12.97 0.78 15.57
CA ILE A 30 -12.74 1.11 14.16
C ILE A 30 -12.32 -0.18 13.45
N ARG A 31 -13.17 -0.68 12.55
CA ARG A 31 -12.85 -1.79 11.65
C ARG A 31 -12.94 -1.32 10.19
N PRO A 32 -11.84 -0.84 9.59
CA PRO A 32 -11.86 -0.35 8.22
C PRO A 32 -12.24 -1.48 7.25
N GLY A 33 -13.04 -1.14 6.23
CA GLY A 33 -13.47 -2.08 5.19
C GLY A 33 -14.59 -3.04 5.60
N LYS A 34 -15.07 -3.01 6.85
CA LYS A 34 -16.24 -3.77 7.29
C LYS A 34 -17.37 -2.82 7.68
N VAL A 35 -18.59 -3.26 7.41
CA VAL A 35 -19.79 -2.61 7.92
C VAL A 35 -20.08 -3.17 9.30
N LEU A 36 -20.13 -2.28 10.30
CA LEU A 36 -20.42 -2.62 11.68
C LEU A 36 -21.86 -2.22 12.01
N MET A 37 -22.67 -3.20 12.37
CA MET A 37 -23.99 -2.96 12.97
C MET A 37 -23.80 -2.73 14.47
N VAL A 38 -24.14 -1.53 14.94
CA VAL A 38 -24.02 -1.13 16.33
C VAL A 38 -25.39 -0.76 16.87
N THR A 39 -25.79 -1.41 17.96
CA THR A 39 -27.04 -1.10 18.66
C THR A 39 -26.79 -0.02 19.71
N CYS A 40 -27.59 1.05 19.69
CA CYS A 40 -27.51 2.09 20.71
C CYS A 40 -28.09 1.59 22.04
N THR A 41 -27.34 1.71 23.13
CA THR A 41 -27.76 1.24 24.46
C THR A 41 -28.89 2.05 25.10
N ARG A 42 -29.23 3.23 24.57
CA ARG A 42 -30.29 4.09 25.11
C ARG A 42 -31.62 3.94 24.40
N CYS A 43 -31.61 3.86 23.07
CA CYS A 43 -32.84 3.83 22.27
C CYS A 43 -33.02 2.50 21.51
N SER A 44 -32.12 1.53 21.69
CA SER A 44 -32.11 0.23 21.01
C SER A 44 -32.10 0.29 19.47
N GLY A 45 -31.92 1.49 18.88
CA GLY A 45 -31.80 1.67 17.44
C GLY A 45 -30.51 1.03 16.91
N GLN A 46 -30.63 0.34 15.77
CA GLN A 46 -29.50 -0.23 15.06
C GLN A 46 -28.92 0.79 14.08
N ILE A 47 -27.59 0.91 14.08
CA ILE A 47 -26.86 1.91 13.30
C ILE A 47 -25.80 1.18 12.49
N GLN A 48 -25.80 1.43 11.18
CA GLN A 48 -24.85 0.84 10.27
C GLN A 48 -23.67 1.80 10.08
N LEU A 49 -22.48 1.40 10.56
CA LEU A 49 -21.26 2.20 10.47
C LEU A 49 -20.31 1.56 9.45
N SER A 50 -19.98 2.28 8.39
CA SER A 50 -18.91 1.91 7.46
C SER A 50 -17.67 2.75 7.74
N PHE A 51 -16.56 2.11 8.11
CA PHE A 51 -15.27 2.79 8.22
C PHE A 51 -14.53 2.65 6.88
N LYS A 52 -14.46 3.73 6.10
CA LYS A 52 -13.61 3.76 4.90
C LYS A 52 -12.14 3.79 5.32
N SER A 53 -11.31 3.02 4.61
CA SER A 53 -9.87 3.09 4.80
C SER A 53 -9.31 4.32 4.08
N PRO A 54 -8.41 5.10 4.70
CA PRO A 54 -7.77 6.22 4.01
C PRO A 54 -7.00 5.76 2.77
N LEU A 55 -6.48 4.52 2.76
CA LEU A 55 -5.84 3.94 1.57
C LEU A 55 -6.85 3.65 0.45
N SER A 56 -8.05 3.17 0.78
CA SER A 56 -9.08 2.91 -0.23
C SER A 56 -9.61 4.20 -0.88
N GLU A 57 -9.61 5.31 -0.13
CA GLU A 57 -9.97 6.62 -0.68
C GLU A 57 -8.84 7.20 -1.54
N LEU A 58 -7.58 6.94 -1.18
CA LEU A 58 -6.42 7.43 -1.93
C LEU A 58 -6.47 6.99 -3.40
N PHE A 59 -6.77 5.71 -3.65
CA PHE A 59 -6.85 5.13 -5.00
C PHE A 59 -8.25 5.19 -5.61
N SER A 60 -9.18 5.94 -5.00
CA SER A 60 -10.52 6.10 -5.57
C SER A 60 -10.46 6.96 -6.85
N TRP A 61 -10.83 6.34 -7.98
CA TRP A 61 -10.85 7.00 -9.28
C TRP A 61 -12.29 7.29 -9.70
N GLU A 62 -12.59 8.55 -10.00
CA GLU A 62 -13.91 8.96 -10.45
C GLU A 62 -14.04 8.78 -11.96
N LYS A 63 -14.86 7.80 -12.36
CA LYS A 63 -15.21 7.53 -13.76
C LYS A 63 -15.99 8.73 -14.32
N GLY A 64 -15.63 9.18 -15.53
CA GLY A 64 -16.28 10.32 -16.19
C GLY A 64 -15.71 11.70 -15.85
N ARG A 65 -14.67 11.78 -15.02
CA ARG A 65 -13.90 13.01 -14.79
C ARG A 65 -12.57 12.98 -15.56
N PRO A 66 -12.05 14.16 -15.97
CA PRO A 66 -10.75 14.21 -16.66
C PRO A 66 -9.62 13.73 -15.74
N PHE A 67 -8.54 13.24 -16.37
CA PHE A 67 -7.37 12.70 -15.68
C PHE A 67 -6.73 13.73 -14.71
N SER A 68 -6.66 14.99 -15.13
CA SER A 68 -6.14 16.10 -14.32
C SER A 68 -6.92 16.31 -13.03
N TYR A 69 -8.25 16.15 -13.07
CA TYR A 69 -9.09 16.23 -11.88
C TYR A 69 -8.76 15.11 -10.89
N ASN A 70 -8.68 13.88 -11.37
CA ASN A 70 -8.35 12.73 -10.55
C ASN A 70 -6.94 12.86 -9.92
N PHE A 71 -5.95 13.36 -10.67
CA PHE A 71 -4.61 13.65 -10.13
C PHE A 71 -4.61 14.76 -9.08
N ARG A 72 -5.38 15.84 -9.30
CA ARG A 72 -5.53 16.91 -8.31
C ARG A 72 -6.17 16.39 -7.02
N MET A 73 -7.22 15.57 -7.14
CA MET A 73 -7.89 14.95 -6.00
C MET A 73 -6.97 13.95 -5.29
N PHE A 74 -6.18 13.17 -6.04
CA PHE A 74 -5.17 12.28 -5.47
C PHE A 74 -4.15 13.05 -4.63
N SER A 75 -3.58 14.14 -5.16
CA SER A 75 -2.64 14.99 -4.41
C SER A 75 -3.26 15.54 -3.13
N TRP A 76 -4.52 15.98 -3.20
CA TRP A 76 -5.24 16.49 -2.03
C TRP A 76 -5.46 15.39 -0.97
N ARG A 77 -5.91 14.20 -1.38
CA ARG A 77 -6.05 13.02 -0.49
C ARG A 77 -4.70 12.58 0.07
N PHE A 78 -3.63 12.63 -0.72
CA PHE A 78 -2.28 12.29 -0.29
C PHE A 78 -1.76 13.24 0.80
N LYS A 79 -2.06 14.54 0.71
CA LYS A 79 -1.71 15.51 1.76
C LYS A 79 -2.37 15.17 3.10
N GLY A 80 -3.61 14.68 3.08
CA GLY A 80 -4.37 14.27 4.27
C GLY A 80 -3.91 12.97 4.93
N LEU A 81 -2.98 12.20 4.33
CA LEU A 81 -2.48 10.97 4.93
C LEU A 81 -1.54 11.22 6.12
N PRO A 82 -1.55 10.34 7.14
CA PRO A 82 -0.58 10.38 8.23
C PRO A 82 0.85 10.22 7.70
N MET A 83 1.81 10.87 8.34
CA MET A 83 3.22 10.86 7.93
C MET A 83 3.79 9.44 7.81
N GLN A 84 3.37 8.52 8.70
CA GLN A 84 3.80 7.12 8.67
C GLN A 84 3.46 6.41 7.35
N PHE A 85 2.27 6.66 6.80
CA PHE A 85 1.86 6.08 5.53
C PHE A 85 2.64 6.66 4.36
N LYS A 86 2.95 7.96 4.38
CA LYS A 86 3.77 8.62 3.34
C LYS A 86 5.17 8.02 3.29
N ILE A 87 5.81 7.85 4.45
CA ILE A 87 7.13 7.22 4.58
C ILE A 87 7.07 5.77 4.09
N SER A 88 6.06 5.01 4.51
CA SER A 88 5.89 3.62 4.09
C SER A 88 5.71 3.49 2.57
N LEU A 89 4.91 4.37 1.95
CA LEU A 89 4.71 4.41 0.50
C LEU A 89 6.00 4.74 -0.24
N LEU A 90 6.75 5.74 0.24
CA LEU A 90 8.03 6.13 -0.34
C LEU A 90 9.04 4.98 -0.30
N LEU A 91 9.15 4.29 0.84
CA LEU A 91 10.05 3.15 1.00
C LEU A 91 9.67 2.01 0.04
N GLN A 92 8.38 1.71 -0.10
CA GLN A 92 7.90 0.72 -1.07
C GLN A 92 8.27 1.10 -2.51
N LEU A 93 8.16 2.37 -2.89
CA LEU A 93 8.56 2.83 -4.22
C LEU A 93 10.07 2.66 -4.47
N ILE A 94 10.90 2.95 -3.47
CA ILE A 94 12.35 2.76 -3.57
C ILE A 94 12.71 1.29 -3.76
N ILE A 95 12.09 0.39 -2.98
CA ILE A 95 12.31 -1.06 -3.10
C ILE A 95 11.87 -1.56 -4.48
N MET A 96 10.69 -1.14 -4.96
CA MET A 96 10.20 -1.51 -6.29
C MET A 96 11.14 -1.04 -7.40
N ALA A 97 11.65 0.20 -7.31
CA ALA A 97 12.61 0.73 -8.28
C ALA A 97 13.92 -0.08 -8.30
N TRP A 98 14.43 -0.46 -7.13
CA TRP A 98 15.60 -1.34 -7.00
C TRP A 98 15.37 -2.72 -7.62
N MET A 99 14.22 -3.32 -7.36
CA MET A 99 13.86 -4.62 -7.95
C MET A 99 13.77 -4.57 -9.48
N ILE A 100 13.26 -3.46 -10.04
CA ILE A 100 13.20 -3.25 -11.49
C ILE A 100 14.62 -3.14 -12.08
N GLN A 101 15.55 -2.44 -11.41
CA GLN A 101 16.94 -2.35 -11.87
C GLN A 101 17.63 -3.71 -11.88
N LEU A 102 17.44 -4.53 -10.84
CA LEU A 102 17.98 -5.88 -10.78
C LEU A 102 17.44 -6.76 -11.92
N LEU A 103 16.13 -6.69 -12.17
CA LEU A 103 15.50 -7.44 -13.26
C LEU A 103 16.01 -6.99 -14.63
N ALA A 104 16.14 -5.68 -14.85
CA ALA A 104 16.68 -5.13 -16.09
C ALA A 104 18.13 -5.58 -16.34
N GLY A 105 18.95 -5.63 -15.28
CA GLY A 105 20.33 -6.13 -15.36
C GLY A 105 20.41 -7.60 -15.79
N MET A 106 19.49 -8.45 -15.33
CA MET A 106 19.43 -9.85 -15.78
C MET A 106 18.98 -9.98 -17.24
N LEU A 107 18.04 -9.14 -17.69
CA LEU A 107 17.55 -9.16 -19.07
C LEU A 107 18.57 -8.60 -20.08
N MET A 108 19.44 -7.69 -19.64
CA MET A 108 20.50 -7.11 -20.47
C MET A 108 21.84 -7.84 -20.34
N ALA A 109 21.88 -9.01 -19.70
CA ALA A 109 23.10 -9.81 -19.62
C ALA A 109 23.62 -10.08 -21.05
N PRO A 110 24.83 -9.62 -21.40
CA PRO A 110 25.36 -9.80 -22.75
C PRO A 110 25.43 -11.30 -23.02
N LYS A 111 24.88 -11.74 -24.16
CA LYS A 111 25.08 -13.10 -24.65
C LYS A 111 26.58 -13.34 -24.66
N THR A 112 27.06 -14.20 -23.77
CA THR A 112 28.45 -14.64 -23.77
C THR A 112 28.76 -15.09 -25.20
N PRO A 113 29.73 -14.48 -25.88
CA PRO A 113 30.09 -14.93 -27.21
C PRO A 113 30.49 -16.40 -27.05
N SER A 114 29.78 -17.29 -27.75
CA SER A 114 30.18 -18.68 -27.84
C SER A 114 31.56 -18.69 -28.47
N VAL A 115 32.59 -18.88 -27.64
CA VAL A 115 33.94 -19.14 -28.14
C VAL A 115 33.84 -20.48 -28.84
N GLU A 116 33.71 -20.42 -30.16
CA GLU A 116 33.73 -21.60 -31.01
C GLU A 116 35.09 -22.28 -30.76
N PRO A 117 35.11 -23.55 -30.32
CA PRO A 117 36.37 -24.21 -29.98
C PRO A 117 37.24 -24.25 -31.23
N THR A 118 38.30 -23.43 -31.23
CA THR A 118 39.31 -23.45 -32.27
C THR A 118 40.02 -24.80 -32.19
N THR A 119 39.57 -25.73 -33.05
CA THR A 119 40.27 -26.99 -33.28
C THR A 119 41.72 -26.66 -33.65
N PRO A 120 42.72 -27.15 -32.90
CA PRO A 120 44.11 -26.92 -33.24
C PRO A 120 44.36 -27.50 -34.62
N LYS A 121 44.78 -26.65 -35.57
CA LYS A 121 45.30 -27.12 -36.85
C LYS A 121 46.58 -27.90 -36.55
N ALA A 122 46.58 -29.18 -36.86
CA ALA A 122 47.77 -30.01 -36.79
C ALA A 122 48.75 -29.54 -37.88
N ASP A 123 49.72 -28.71 -37.49
CA ASP A 123 50.86 -28.39 -38.34
C ASP A 123 51.71 -29.65 -38.48
N TYR A 124 51.58 -30.32 -39.62
CA TYR A 124 52.46 -31.41 -40.03
C TYR A 124 53.86 -30.84 -40.28
N VAL A 125 54.73 -31.00 -39.30
CA VAL A 125 56.17 -30.74 -39.42
C VAL A 125 56.75 -31.69 -40.47
N ARG A 126 57.04 -31.13 -41.65
CA ARG A 126 57.75 -31.81 -42.73
C ARG A 126 59.23 -31.88 -42.35
N LYS A 127 59.67 -32.99 -41.75
CA LYS A 127 61.10 -33.28 -41.60
C LYS A 127 61.70 -33.57 -42.98
N ILE A 128 62.75 -32.83 -43.31
CA ILE A 128 63.68 -33.07 -44.43
C ILE A 128 64.88 -33.83 -43.85
#